data_AF-A0A673FQ81-F1
#
_entry.id   AF-A0A673FQ81-F1
#
_cell.length_a   1.000
_cell.length_b   1.000
_cell.length_c   1.000
_cell.angle_alpha   90.00
_cell.angle_beta   90.00
_cell.angle_gamma   90.00
#
_symmetry.space_group_name_H-M   'P 1'
#
loop_
_entity.id
_entity.type
_entity.pdbx_description
1 polymer ?
#
loop_
_entity_poly.entity_id
_entity_poly.type
_entity_poly.pdbx_seq_one_letter_code
_entity_poly.pdbx_strand_id
1 'polypeptide(L)'
;MVKHFWVRKVLYLCLTRFIGDSKILRWDNQRFVEIQTLPSRGSMAVYPFSVGVRQYLLLGSDYSFSRIYLWDELTQRFQPFQELNMLAPRGFSLVSVDNKDILLAASFKGKTMAYQHL
;
A
#
# COMPACT_ATOMS: atom_id res chain seq x y z
N MET A 1 -9.75 -7.08 1.73
CA MET A 1 -10.08 -5.64 1.86
C MET A 1 -10.01 -5.00 0.48
N VAL A 2 -10.76 -3.92 0.23
CA VAL A 2 -10.64 -3.12 -1.00
C VAL A 2 -10.24 -1.70 -0.64
N LYS A 3 -9.22 -1.17 -1.32
CA LYS A 3 -8.84 0.25 -1.27
C LYS A 3 -8.75 0.78 -2.69
N HIS A 4 -8.98 2.08 -2.87
CA HIS A 4 -8.85 2.73 -4.15
C HIS A 4 -7.77 3.82 -4.09
N PHE A 5 -7.23 4.19 -5.25
CA PHE A 5 -6.33 5.33 -5.42
C PHE A 5 -6.42 5.85 -6.85
N TRP A 6 -5.90 7.06 -7.05
CA TRP A 6 -5.95 7.75 -8.34
C TRP A 6 -4.53 8.10 -8.79
N VAL A 7 -4.21 7.78 -10.04
CA VAL A 7 -2.99 8.27 -10.70
C VAL A 7 -3.39 8.90 -12.02
N ARG A 8 -2.98 10.15 -12.26
CA ARG A 8 -3.31 10.91 -13.49
C ARG A 8 -4.80 10.82 -13.90
N LYS A 9 -5.71 10.97 -12.93
CA LYS A 9 -7.17 10.86 -13.11
C LYS A 9 -7.69 9.49 -13.54
N VAL A 10 -6.87 8.44 -13.48
CA VAL A 10 -7.28 7.06 -13.67
C VAL A 10 -7.50 6.43 -12.29
N LEU A 11 -8.64 5.76 -12.12
CA LEU A 11 -9.00 5.05 -10.90
C LEU A 11 -8.36 3.66 -10.87
N TYR A 12 -7.78 3.32 -9.73
CA TYR A 12 -7.23 1.99 -9.47
C TYR A 12 -7.82 1.43 -8.18
N LEU A 13 -7.86 0.10 -8.09
CA LEU A 13 -8.19 -0.64 -6.87
C LEU A 13 -7.01 -1.51 -6.45
N CYS A 14 -6.85 -1.65 -5.14
CA CYS A 14 -6.08 -2.72 -4.53
C CYS A 14 -7.05 -3.68 -3.82
N LEU A 15 -7.02 -4.95 -4.24
CA LEU A 15 -7.71 -6.05 -3.58
C LEU A 15 -6.74 -6.82 -2.72
N THR A 16 -6.93 -6.79 -1.41
CA THR A 16 -6.07 -7.52 -0.45
C THR A 16 -6.60 -8.92 -0.20
N ARG A 17 -5.72 -9.91 -0.36
CA ARG A 17 -5.93 -11.29 0.12
C ARG A 17 -5.09 -11.56 1.35
N PHE A 18 -5.56 -12.44 2.23
CA PHE A 18 -4.75 -12.89 3.37
C PHE A 18 -3.55 -13.74 2.92
N ILE A 19 -3.78 -14.73 2.06
CA ILE A 19 -2.76 -15.60 1.46
C ILE A 19 -2.98 -15.70 -0.05
N GLY A 20 -1.90 -15.92 -0.79
CA GLY A 20 -1.87 -15.92 -2.26
C GLY A 20 -1.46 -14.53 -2.74
N ASP A 21 -2.13 -14.02 -3.77
CA ASP A 21 -1.77 -12.74 -4.37
C ASP A 21 -2.88 -11.70 -4.19
N SER A 22 -2.52 -10.58 -3.57
CA SER A 22 -3.28 -9.34 -3.69
C SER A 22 -3.17 -8.80 -5.12
N LYS A 23 -4.15 -7.99 -5.54
CA LYS A 23 -4.27 -7.55 -6.93
C LYS A 23 -4.38 -6.04 -7.03
N ILE A 24 -3.76 -5.48 -8.06
CA ILE A 24 -3.96 -4.11 -8.50
C ILE A 24 -4.79 -4.16 -9.78
N LEU A 25 -5.89 -3.42 -9.76
CA LEU A 25 -6.81 -3.32 -10.88
C LEU A 25 -6.85 -1.87 -11.37
N ARG A 26 -6.93 -1.66 -12.68
CA ARG A 26 -7.15 -0.36 -13.33
C ARG A 26 -8.60 -0.28 -13.80
N TRP A 27 -9.26 0.84 -13.59
CA TRP A 27 -10.54 1.12 -14.23
C TRP A 27 -10.31 1.36 -15.72
N ASP A 28 -10.93 0.54 -16.56
CA ASP A 28 -10.82 0.60 -18.01
C ASP A 28 -12.23 0.59 -18.62
N ASN A 29 -12.68 1.78 -19.03
CA ASN A 29 -14.01 2.08 -19.55
C ASN A 29 -15.15 1.67 -18.60
N GLN A 30 -15.56 0.40 -18.65
CA GLN A 30 -16.74 -0.14 -17.98
C GLN A 30 -16.41 -1.18 -16.90
N ARG A 31 -15.14 -1.57 -16.75
CA ARG A 31 -14.75 -2.61 -15.79
C ARG A 31 -13.35 -2.40 -15.25
N PHE A 32 -13.08 -3.05 -14.12
CA PHE A 32 -11.73 -3.18 -13.60
C PHE A 32 -10.98 -4.30 -14.31
N VAL A 33 -9.75 -4.01 -14.76
CA VAL A 33 -8.83 -4.97 -15.38
C VAL A 33 -7.62 -5.15 -14.47
N GLU A 34 -7.24 -6.39 -14.22
CA GLU A 34 -6.03 -6.69 -13.44
C GLU A 34 -4.79 -6.28 -14.20
N ILE A 35 -3.94 -5.49 -13.55
CA ILE A 35 -2.67 -5.05 -14.14
C ILE A 35 -1.48 -5.67 -13.43
N GLN A 36 -1.60 -6.03 -12.15
CA GLN A 36 -0.48 -6.53 -11.35
C GLN A 36 -0.96 -7.37 -10.17
N THR A 37 -0.16 -8.36 -9.79
CA THR A 37 -0.29 -9.12 -8.55
C THR A 37 0.81 -8.73 -7.56
N LEU A 38 0.50 -8.82 -6.26
CA LEU A 38 1.41 -8.56 -5.15
C LEU A 38 1.31 -9.71 -4.14
N PRO A 39 2.42 -10.38 -3.79
CA PRO A 39 2.38 -11.55 -2.92
C PRO A 39 1.92 -11.17 -1.51
N SER A 40 0.94 -11.91 -1.00
CA SER A 40 0.37 -11.73 0.33
C SER A 40 0.73 -12.88 1.26
N ARG A 41 1.30 -12.52 2.41
CA ARG A 41 1.81 -13.44 3.43
C ARG A 41 1.17 -13.11 4.78
N GLY A 42 -0.12 -13.41 4.89
CA GLY A 42 -0.94 -13.03 6.03
C GLY A 42 -1.34 -11.54 5.98
N SER A 43 -1.63 -11.02 4.78
CA SER A 43 -1.91 -9.59 4.60
C SER A 43 -3.32 -9.22 5.05
N MET A 44 -3.39 -8.44 6.14
CA MET A 44 -4.65 -7.96 6.71
C MET A 44 -4.95 -6.49 6.42
N ALA A 45 -3.95 -5.72 5.96
CA ALA A 45 -4.06 -4.30 5.68
C ALA A 45 -3.31 -3.93 4.40
N VAL A 46 -3.91 -3.03 3.63
CA VAL A 46 -3.25 -2.34 2.52
C VAL A 46 -3.61 -0.86 2.58
N TYR A 47 -2.67 -0.01 2.17
CA TYR A 47 -2.88 1.42 2.16
C TYR A 47 -2.14 2.07 1.00
N PRO A 48 -2.85 2.49 -0.06
CA PRO A 48 -2.29 3.41 -1.03
C PRO A 48 -2.25 4.81 -0.43
N PHE A 49 -1.14 5.52 -0.62
CA PHE A 49 -0.95 6.87 -0.12
C PHE A 49 0.01 7.64 -1.03
N SER A 50 -0.01 8.97 -0.94
CA SER A 50 0.86 9.83 -1.74
C SER A 50 1.59 10.81 -0.85
N VAL A 51 2.85 11.05 -1.17
CA VAL A 51 3.66 12.11 -0.55
C VAL A 51 4.21 12.95 -1.69
N GLY A 52 3.82 14.23 -1.73
CA GLY A 52 4.02 15.10 -2.89
C GLY A 52 3.45 14.48 -4.17
N VAL A 53 4.30 14.34 -5.19
CA VAL A 53 3.92 13.75 -6.49
C VAL A 53 4.10 12.23 -6.56
N ARG A 54 4.64 11.60 -5.51
CA ARG A 54 4.95 10.16 -5.52
C ARG A 54 3.79 9.37 -4.94
N GLN A 55 3.34 8.34 -5.67
CA GLN A 55 2.32 7.41 -5.24
C GLN A 55 2.96 6.15 -4.68
N TYR A 56 2.56 5.76 -3.47
CA TYR A 56 3.03 4.58 -2.76
C TYR A 56 1.88 3.61 -2.48
N LEU A 57 2.25 2.37 -2.15
CA LEU A 57 1.34 1.36 -1.62
C LEU A 57 2.05 0.58 -0.51
N LEU A 58 1.49 0.60 0.69
CA LEU A 58 1.96 -0.25 1.79
C LEU A 58 1.07 -1.48 1.90
N LEU A 59 1.68 -2.65 1.73
CA LEU A 59 1.06 -3.96 1.96
C LEU A 59 1.59 -4.55 3.27
N GLY A 60 0.69 -4.67 4.25
CA GLY A 60 1.00 -5.30 5.53
C GLY A 60 1.21 -6.81 5.41
N SER A 61 2.04 -7.38 6.28
CA SER A 61 2.31 -8.81 6.33
C SER A 61 2.40 -9.29 7.78
N ASP A 62 1.72 -10.39 8.10
CA ASP A 62 1.81 -11.04 9.42
C ASP A 62 2.93 -12.09 9.46
N TYR A 63 3.38 -12.60 8.31
CA TYR A 63 4.32 -13.73 8.20
C TYR A 63 5.68 -13.35 7.58
N SER A 64 5.86 -12.09 7.18
CA SER A 64 7.11 -11.55 6.62
C SER A 64 7.21 -10.06 6.91
N PHE A 65 8.23 -9.39 6.38
CA PHE A 65 8.23 -7.93 6.35
C PHE A 65 7.01 -7.38 5.59
N SER A 66 6.49 -6.26 6.08
CA SER A 66 5.52 -5.44 5.36
C SER A 66 6.27 -4.68 4.25
N ARG A 67 5.64 -4.48 3.10
CA ARG A 67 6.31 -3.93 1.91
C ARG A 67 5.70 -2.61 1.48
N ILE A 68 6.56 -1.61 1.28
CA ILE A 68 6.23 -0.38 0.57
C ILE A 68 6.63 -0.58 -0.89
N TYR A 69 5.69 -0.26 -1.77
CA TYR A 69 5.92 -0.17 -3.19
C TYR A 69 5.80 1.29 -3.64
N LEU A 70 6.58 1.66 -4.66
CA LEU A 70 6.52 2.95 -5.34
C LEU A 70 5.91 2.76 -6.73
N TRP A 71 4.98 3.62 -7.11
CA TRP A 71 4.39 3.61 -8.43
C TRP A 71 5.40 4.09 -9.48
N ASP A 72 5.59 3.29 -10.52
CA ASP A 72 6.35 3.65 -11.69
C ASP A 72 5.41 4.17 -12.78
N GLU A 73 5.59 5.45 -13.12
CA GLU A 73 4.80 6.17 -14.11
C GLU A 73 4.97 5.63 -15.54
N LEU A 74 6.14 5.05 -15.86
CA LEU A 74 6.41 4.52 -17.19
C LEU A 74 5.70 3.18 -17.39
N THR A 75 5.85 2.26 -16.43
CA THR A 75 5.25 0.92 -16.54
C THR A 75 3.82 0.84 -16.02
N GLN A 76 3.34 1.90 -15.34
CA GLN A 76 2.06 1.95 -14.64
C GLN A 76 1.89 0.78 -13.67
N ARG A 77 2.94 0.48 -12.89
CA ARG A 77 3.00 -0.65 -11.96
C ARG A 77 3.70 -0.23 -10.68
N PHE A 78 3.38 -0.91 -9.59
CA PHE A 78 4.09 -0.76 -8.33
C PHE A 78 5.41 -1.56 -8.36
N GLN A 79 6.51 -0.92 -8.02
CA GLN A 79 7.83 -1.54 -7.86
C GLN A 79 8.20 -1.61 -6.38
N PRO A 80 8.90 -2.67 -5.92
CA PRO A 80 9.39 -2.73 -4.54
C PRO A 80 10.23 -1.50 -4.20
N PHE A 81 9.99 -0.88 -3.05
CA PHE A 81 10.68 0.33 -2.63
C PHE A 81 11.40 0.15 -1.29
N GLN A 82 10.68 -0.33 -0.27
CA GLN A 82 11.22 -0.49 1.08
C GLN A 82 10.49 -1.62 1.82
N GLU A 83 11.16 -2.24 2.78
CA GLU A 83 10.56 -3.19 3.70
C GLU A 83 10.48 -2.59 5.11
N LEU A 84 9.37 -2.86 5.80
CA LEU A 84 9.13 -2.43 7.18
C LEU A 84 8.96 -3.67 8.07
N ASN A 85 9.73 -3.70 9.15
CA ASN A 85 9.59 -4.70 10.20
C ASN A 85 8.56 -4.24 11.23
N MET A 86 7.36 -4.84 11.18
CA MET A 86 6.28 -4.60 12.13
C MET A 86 5.47 -5.87 12.32
N LEU A 87 4.94 -6.08 13.53
CA LEU A 87 4.20 -7.28 13.86
C LEU A 87 2.70 -7.09 13.58
N ALA A 88 2.09 -8.00 12.84
CA ALA A 88 0.64 -8.11 12.64
C ALA A 88 -0.07 -6.76 12.36
N PRO A 89 0.26 -6.04 11.27
CA PRO A 89 -0.35 -4.74 10.96
C PRO A 89 -1.84 -4.86 10.66
N ARG A 90 -2.64 -3.90 11.13
CA ARG A 90 -4.11 -3.87 10.91
C ARG A 90 -4.63 -2.58 10.28
N GLY A 91 -3.85 -1.52 10.31
CA GLY A 91 -4.25 -0.26 9.73
C GLY A 91 -3.06 0.64 9.50
N PHE A 92 -3.18 1.50 8.49
CA PHE A 92 -2.19 2.50 8.15
C PHE A 92 -2.90 3.82 7.88
N SER A 93 -2.24 4.92 8.21
CA SER A 93 -2.73 6.27 7.93
C SER A 93 -1.55 7.22 7.76
N LEU A 94 -1.61 8.07 6.74
CA LEU A 94 -0.67 9.17 6.57
C LEU A 94 -1.21 10.43 7.25
N VAL A 95 -0.37 11.09 8.03
CA VAL A 95 -0.66 12.36 8.69
C VAL A 95 0.44 13.36 8.32
N SER A 96 0.05 14.54 7.88
CA SER A 96 0.98 15.62 7.52
C SER A 96 0.89 16.74 8.55
N VAL A 97 1.99 17.03 9.26
CA VAL A 97 2.07 18.09 10.28
C VAL A 97 3.42 18.79 10.16
N ASP A 98 3.42 20.12 10.16
CA ASP A 98 4.64 20.95 10.12
C ASP A 98 5.64 20.54 9.02
N ASN A 99 5.14 20.36 7.80
CA ASN A 99 5.92 19.88 6.64
C ASN A 99 6.58 18.50 6.81
N LYS A 100 6.08 17.68 7.73
CA LYS A 100 6.50 16.28 7.90
C LYS A 100 5.34 15.37 7.57
N ASP A 101 5.59 14.43 6.68
CA ASP A 101 4.68 13.34 6.38
C ASP A 101 5.01 12.14 7.27
N ILE A 102 4.07 11.75 8.12
CA ILE A 102 4.22 10.70 9.11
C ILE A 102 3.23 9.58 8.82
N LEU A 103 3.75 8.40 8.52
CA LEU A 103 2.97 7.18 8.33
C LEU A 103 2.79 6.47 9.68
N LEU A 104 1.55 6.40 10.14
CA LEU A 104 1.15 5.62 11.31
C LEU A 104 0.82 4.19 10.90
N ALA A 105 1.30 3.21 11.67
CA ALA A 105 1.08 1.79 11.46
C ALA A 105 0.55 1.14 12.74
N ALA A 106 -0.74 0.78 12.73
CA ALA A 106 -1.39 0.11 13.85
C ALA A 106 -1.02 -1.38 13.87
N SER A 107 -0.55 -1.86 15.02
CA SER A 107 -0.13 -3.25 15.23
C SER A 107 -1.11 -3.99 16.15
N PHE A 108 -1.50 -5.22 15.78
CA PHE A 108 -2.38 -6.05 16.60
C PHE A 108 -1.66 -6.77 17.75
N LYS A 109 -0.40 -7.16 17.54
CA LYS A 109 0.39 -7.94 18.52
C LYS A 109 1.63 -7.22 19.04
N GLY A 110 2.09 -6.19 18.33
CA GLY A 110 3.27 -5.42 18.66
C GLY A 110 2.92 -3.99 19.05
N LYS A 111 3.94 -3.12 18.98
CA LYS A 111 3.76 -1.68 19.21
C LYS A 111 3.26 -1.01 17.94
N THR A 112 2.29 -0.11 18.08
CA THR A 112 1.95 0.84 17.01
C THR A 112 3.16 1.73 16.73
N MET A 113 3.47 1.93 15.46
CA MET A 113 4.67 2.65 15.01
C MET A 113 4.30 3.89 14.21
N ALA A 114 5.21 4.86 14.19
CA ALA A 114 5.14 6.04 13.35
C ALA A 114 6.46 6.15 12.56
N TYR A 115 6.37 6.36 11.25
CA TYR A 115 7.51 6.49 10.36
C TYR A 115 7.46 7.86 9.68
N GLN A 116 8.51 8.65 9.81
CA GLN A 116 8.63 9.88 9.05
C GLN A 116 9.11 9.56 7.64
N HIS A 117 8.45 10.14 6.64
CA HIS A 117 8.91 10.16 5.25
C HIS A 117 9.98 11.25 5.08
N LEU A 118 11.09 10.91 4.42
CA LEU A 118 12.27 11.75 4.20
C LEU A 118 12.54 11.94 2.71
#